data_AF-A0A369B3V3-F1
#
_entry.id   AF-A0A369B3V3-F1
#
_cell.length_a   1.000
_cell.length_b   1.000
_cell.length_c   1.000
_cell.angle_alpha   90.00
_cell.angle_beta   90.00
_cell.angle_gamma   90.00
#
_symmetry.space_group_name_H-M   'P 1'
#
loop_
_entity.id
_entity.type
_entity.pdbx_description
1 polymer ?
#
loop_
_entity_poly.entity_id
_entity_poly.type
_entity_poly.pdbx_seq_one_letter_code
_entity_poly.pdbx_strand_id
1 'polypeptide(L)'
;MQILSVLLLALMFVPVLASLSFMPYLTRETVSFGVSVSEETYRSEPLRRMRKAYALTSLGIYTVLFLLCIFNTVDSKESLAQNDAIGIYISIMVAVSIALNLIFHFKMKNLRASLPSAPTVKSVLAVDTGFRRNKLILSHYWFLIHGTVIVASMLLVLLNYEKLPATIALKFDFQGHIVNSATKSYWTVLFPNVTQIVMTLLFLFINWSILRSKQQTYAGDPERSIRQNTLFRRRWSLYTILTGFAMVLLFSFIQLNMLYPMDTDVMLFVSILIPVFVVLFAVILAFNTGQGGSRIGRSKTGPGSNVKPVNDDDNWKLGSIYFNPQDPSIFVEKRSGIGWTMNFAHPAGWIILGGILIAVVASLIFSV
;
A
#
# COMPACT_ATOMS: atom_id res chain seq x y z
N MET A 1 -6.36 9.95 28.64
CA MET A 1 -5.70 9.27 27.49
C MET A 1 -4.33 8.83 27.94
N GLN A 2 -4.05 7.58 28.32
CA GLN A 2 -2.73 7.35 28.96
C GLN A 2 -1.82 6.31 28.32
N ILE A 3 -2.24 5.05 28.14
CA ILE A 3 -1.29 4.05 27.59
C ILE A 3 -1.85 3.35 26.36
N LEU A 4 -3.10 2.90 26.43
CA LEU A 4 -3.70 2.13 25.34
C LEU A 4 -3.73 2.92 24.04
N SER A 5 -4.31 4.12 24.01
CA SER A 5 -4.39 4.96 22.80
C SER A 5 -3.01 5.29 22.21
N VAL A 6 -1.99 5.50 23.04
CA VAL A 6 -0.61 5.74 22.60
C VAL A 6 0.00 4.48 21.97
N LEU A 7 -0.23 3.31 22.56
CA LEU A 7 0.18 2.03 22.00
C LEU A 7 -0.48 1.78 20.64
N LEU A 8 -1.76 2.11 20.48
CA LEU A 8 -2.48 1.97 19.21
C LEU A 8 -1.91 2.88 18.13
N LEU A 9 -1.69 4.15 18.47
CA LEU A 9 -1.06 5.10 17.56
C LEU A 9 0.33 4.61 17.13
N ALA A 10 1.13 4.12 18.08
CA ALA A 10 2.45 3.56 17.79
C ALA A 10 2.38 2.33 16.88
N LEU A 11 1.45 1.41 17.14
CA LEU A 11 1.29 0.19 16.37
C LEU A 11 0.91 0.48 14.90
N MET A 12 0.16 1.54 14.64
CA MET A 12 -0.20 1.97 13.28
C MET A 12 0.91 2.80 12.61
N PHE A 13 1.54 3.74 13.33
CA PHE A 13 2.50 4.67 12.75
C PHE A 13 3.87 4.04 12.52
N VAL A 14 4.41 3.29 13.49
CA VAL A 14 5.78 2.76 13.43
C VAL A 14 6.05 1.95 12.14
N PRO A 15 5.14 1.04 11.70
CA PRO A 15 5.33 0.33 10.43
C PRO A 15 5.36 1.27 9.23
N VAL A 16 4.52 2.31 9.22
CA VAL A 16 4.47 3.33 8.15
C VAL A 16 5.78 4.11 8.13
N LEU A 17 6.25 4.60 9.28
CA LEU A 17 7.52 5.32 9.40
C LEU A 17 8.69 4.46 8.89
N ALA A 18 8.74 3.20 9.32
CA ALA A 18 9.76 2.26 8.87
C ALA A 18 9.70 2.06 7.36
N SER A 19 8.50 1.88 6.80
CA SER A 19 8.33 1.68 5.36
C SER A 19 8.81 2.89 4.53
N LEU A 20 8.54 4.11 4.99
CA LEU A 20 8.94 5.35 4.33
C LEU A 20 10.45 5.61 4.46
N SER A 21 11.02 5.41 5.65
CA SER A 21 12.45 5.63 5.91
C SER A 21 13.34 4.63 5.18
N PHE A 22 12.92 3.36 5.13
CA PHE A 22 13.68 2.28 4.48
C PHE A 22 13.29 2.05 3.01
N MET A 23 12.45 2.91 2.43
CA MET A 23 12.01 2.83 1.03
C MET A 23 13.15 2.67 0.00
N PRO A 24 14.31 3.35 0.12
CA PRO A 24 15.43 3.14 -0.82
C PRO A 24 15.99 1.72 -0.80
N TYR A 25 15.87 1.01 0.33
CA TYR A 25 16.30 -0.39 0.45
C TYR A 25 15.25 -1.37 -0.06
N LEU A 26 13.97 -0.99 -0.02
CA LEU A 26 12.82 -1.76 -0.50
C LEU A 26 12.68 -1.76 -2.04
N THR A 27 13.28 -0.75 -2.68
CA THR A 27 13.37 -0.60 -4.13
C THR A 27 14.30 -1.65 -4.76
N ARG A 28 14.18 -1.89 -6.07
CA ARG A 28 15.09 -2.79 -6.81
C ARG A 28 16.53 -2.28 -6.78
N GLU A 29 17.49 -3.20 -6.74
CA GLU A 29 18.93 -2.87 -6.77
C GLU A 29 19.43 -2.31 -8.12
N THR A 30 18.55 -2.21 -9.12
CA THR A 30 18.85 -1.58 -10.41
C THR A 30 18.34 -0.13 -10.48
N VAL A 31 17.79 0.40 -9.39
CA VAL A 31 17.25 1.75 -9.29
C VAL A 31 17.71 2.38 -7.97
N SER A 32 18.26 3.59 -8.05
CA SER A 32 18.61 4.39 -6.88
C SER A 32 17.88 5.74 -6.99
N PHE A 33 16.98 6.04 -6.05
CA PHE A 33 16.20 7.28 -6.01
C PHE A 33 15.60 7.69 -7.38
N GLY A 34 14.99 6.72 -8.07
CA GLY A 34 14.38 6.96 -9.37
C GLY A 34 15.35 7.03 -10.56
N VAL A 35 16.65 6.77 -10.40
CA VAL A 35 17.64 6.76 -11.49
C VAL A 35 18.14 5.33 -11.74
N SER A 36 18.24 4.92 -13.00
CA SER A 36 18.68 3.55 -13.35
C SER A 36 20.18 3.39 -13.17
N VAL A 37 20.58 2.29 -12.55
CA VAL A 37 21.98 1.93 -12.25
C VAL A 37 22.18 0.42 -12.42
N SER A 38 23.42 -0.02 -12.60
CA SER A 38 23.74 -1.46 -12.50
C SER A 38 23.69 -1.90 -11.03
N GLU A 39 23.54 -3.20 -10.78
CA GLU A 39 23.53 -3.72 -9.41
C GLU A 39 24.87 -3.48 -8.71
N GLU A 40 25.98 -3.57 -9.44
CA GLU A 40 27.31 -3.23 -8.95
C GLU A 40 27.40 -1.76 -8.52
N THR A 41 26.95 -0.84 -9.38
CA THR A 41 26.93 0.59 -9.05
C THR A 41 26.02 0.86 -7.85
N TYR A 42 24.87 0.20 -7.77
CA TYR A 42 23.97 0.31 -6.62
C TYR A 42 24.62 -0.12 -5.30
N ARG A 43 25.48 -1.16 -5.33
CA ARG A 43 26.22 -1.66 -4.17
C ARG A 43 27.48 -0.84 -3.85
N SER A 44 27.87 0.09 -4.74
CA SER A 44 29.01 0.98 -4.51
C SER A 44 28.87 1.81 -3.24
N GLU A 45 30.01 2.20 -2.69
CA GLU A 45 30.10 2.93 -1.43
C GLU A 45 29.40 4.31 -1.47
N PRO A 46 29.50 5.13 -2.55
CA PRO A 46 28.79 6.40 -2.65
C PRO A 46 27.27 6.25 -2.55
N LEU A 47 26.68 5.29 -3.28
CA LEU A 47 25.23 5.06 -3.26
C LEU A 47 24.75 4.44 -1.95
N ARG A 48 25.57 3.59 -1.32
CA ARG A 48 25.29 3.06 0.02
C ARG A 48 25.26 4.18 1.06
N ARG A 49 26.21 5.11 1.04
CA ARG A 49 26.21 6.30 1.92
C ARG A 49 24.97 7.16 1.70
N MET A 50 24.56 7.36 0.44
CA MET A 50 23.36 8.14 0.12
C MET A 50 22.07 7.50 0.63
N ARG A 51 21.89 6.17 0.47
CA ARG A 51 20.74 5.46 1.05
C ARG A 51 20.73 5.51 2.57
N LYS A 52 21.90 5.38 3.22
CA LYS A 52 22.04 5.50 4.68
C LYS A 52 21.67 6.91 5.16
N ALA A 53 22.14 7.95 4.47
CA ALA A 53 21.80 9.33 4.78
C ALA A 53 20.30 9.57 4.67
N TYR A 54 19.65 9.14 3.58
CA TYR A 54 18.19 9.25 3.45
C TYR A 54 17.47 8.56 4.61
N ALA A 55 17.82 7.32 4.91
CA ALA A 55 17.13 6.54 5.94
C ALA A 55 17.30 7.14 7.33
N LEU A 56 18.49 7.64 7.69
CA LEU A 56 18.72 8.28 8.97
C LEU A 56 18.01 9.64 9.07
N THR A 57 18.09 10.47 8.03
CA THR A 57 17.43 11.78 8.00
C THR A 57 15.91 11.64 8.07
N SER A 58 15.32 10.77 7.25
CA SER A 58 13.88 10.50 7.25
C SER A 58 13.41 9.90 8.58
N LEU A 59 14.13 8.91 9.11
CA LEU A 59 13.80 8.31 10.41
C LEU A 59 13.83 9.35 11.54
N GLY A 60 14.85 10.23 11.57
CA GLY A 60 14.92 11.32 12.55
C GLY A 60 13.72 12.25 12.46
N ILE A 61 13.42 12.78 11.27
CA ILE A 61 12.30 13.72 11.07
C ILE A 61 10.97 13.06 11.42
N TYR A 62 10.73 11.84 10.94
CA TYR A 62 9.48 11.13 11.20
C TYR A 62 9.30 10.77 12.67
N THR A 63 10.38 10.41 13.37
CA THR A 63 10.33 10.15 14.81
C THR A 63 9.97 11.42 15.58
N VAL A 64 10.56 12.58 15.22
CA VAL A 64 10.20 13.86 15.83
C VAL A 64 8.73 14.21 15.56
N LEU A 65 8.26 14.10 14.32
CA LEU A 65 6.86 14.35 13.98
C LEU A 65 5.91 13.42 14.75
N PHE A 66 6.28 12.15 14.91
CA PHE A 66 5.51 11.17 15.65
C PHE A 66 5.45 11.48 17.15
N LEU A 67 6.59 11.85 17.76
CA LEU A 67 6.62 12.27 19.17
C LEU A 67 5.82 13.55 19.41
N LEU A 68 5.89 14.52 18.49
CA LEU A 68 5.07 15.72 18.55
C LEU A 68 3.58 15.39 18.41
N CYS A 69 3.22 14.46 17.53
CA CYS A 69 1.84 13.98 17.40
C CYS A 69 1.34 13.36 18.71
N ILE A 70 2.13 12.48 19.34
CA ILE A 70 1.79 11.90 20.66
C ILE A 70 1.63 13.00 21.70
N PHE A 71 2.60 13.93 21.79
CA PHE A 71 2.58 14.98 22.80
C PHE A 71 1.30 15.84 22.71
N ASN A 72 0.95 16.31 21.52
CA ASN A 72 -0.23 17.17 21.30
C ASN A 72 -1.56 16.39 21.46
N THR A 73 -1.58 15.09 21.13
CA THR A 73 -2.79 14.27 21.29
C THR A 73 -3.04 13.81 22.73
N VAL A 74 -1.99 13.68 23.54
CA VAL A 74 -2.11 13.37 24.98
C VAL A 74 -2.53 14.61 25.78
N ASP A 75 -2.06 15.81 25.40
CA ASP A 75 -2.35 17.05 26.11
C ASP A 75 -3.77 17.60 25.83
N SER A 76 -4.30 17.35 24.64
CA SER A 76 -5.65 17.80 24.26
C SER A 76 -6.75 17.03 24.98
N LYS A 77 -7.69 17.75 25.61
CA LYS A 77 -8.87 17.16 26.29
C LYS A 77 -10.05 16.91 25.35
N GLU A 78 -10.07 17.53 24.17
CA GLU A 78 -11.17 17.41 23.20
C GLU A 78 -10.88 16.37 22.11
N SER A 79 -11.77 15.39 21.95
CA SER A 79 -11.64 14.29 20.98
C SER A 79 -11.64 14.76 19.52
N LEU A 80 -12.34 15.85 19.20
CA LEU A 80 -12.38 16.40 17.84
C LEU A 80 -11.03 17.00 17.45
N ALA A 81 -10.44 17.81 18.33
CA ALA A 81 -9.12 18.40 18.14
C ALA A 81 -8.01 17.34 17.98
N GLN A 82 -8.14 16.19 18.65
CA GLN A 82 -7.19 15.07 18.52
C GLN A 82 -7.21 14.44 17.12
N ASN A 83 -8.39 14.20 16.55
CA ASN A 83 -8.51 13.60 15.22
C ASN A 83 -7.93 14.52 14.14
N ASP A 84 -8.20 15.83 14.24
CA ASP A 84 -7.67 16.84 13.33
C ASP A 84 -6.15 16.93 13.43
N ALA A 85 -5.60 16.91 14.65
CA ALA A 85 -4.16 16.89 14.87
C ALA A 85 -3.50 15.69 14.19
N ILE A 86 -4.02 14.47 14.39
CA ILE A 86 -3.50 13.26 13.74
C ILE A 86 -3.50 13.41 12.22
N GLY A 87 -4.61 13.91 11.64
CA GLY A 87 -4.72 14.17 10.20
C GLY A 87 -3.69 15.17 9.67
N ILE A 88 -3.43 16.25 10.41
CA ILE A 88 -2.41 17.25 10.09
C ILE A 88 -1.00 16.62 10.12
N TYR A 89 -0.66 15.86 11.16
CA TYR A 89 0.66 15.22 11.26
C TYR A 89 0.90 14.19 10.14
N ILE A 90 -0.12 13.42 9.77
CA ILE A 90 -0.03 12.50 8.61
C ILE A 90 0.22 13.29 7.33
N SER A 91 -0.50 14.40 7.13
CA SER A 91 -0.35 15.25 5.94
C SER A 91 1.05 15.87 5.84
N ILE A 92 1.57 16.39 6.96
CA ILE A 92 2.95 16.89 7.06
C ILE A 92 3.96 15.79 6.76
N MET A 93 3.77 14.60 7.34
CA MET A 93 4.65 13.45 7.11
C MET A 93 4.71 13.06 5.63
N VAL A 94 3.57 13.02 4.94
CA VAL A 94 3.49 12.76 3.50
C VAL A 94 4.21 13.85 2.70
N ALA A 95 3.98 15.13 3.02
CA ALA A 95 4.64 16.25 2.35
C ALA A 95 6.17 16.19 2.51
N VAL A 96 6.65 15.93 3.73
CA VAL A 96 8.07 15.73 4.03
C VAL A 96 8.63 14.53 3.26
N SER A 97 7.88 13.42 3.19
CA SER A 97 8.31 12.24 2.42
C SER A 97 8.50 12.56 0.94
N ILE A 98 7.56 13.29 0.33
CA ILE A 98 7.67 13.73 -1.06
C ILE A 98 8.90 14.64 -1.23
N ALA A 99 9.07 15.63 -0.37
CA ALA A 99 10.20 16.56 -0.42
C ALA A 99 11.55 15.84 -0.31
N LEU A 100 11.71 14.93 0.66
CA LEU A 100 12.94 14.14 0.83
C LEU A 100 13.22 13.26 -0.39
N ASN A 101 12.20 12.59 -0.95
CA ASN A 101 12.37 11.78 -2.15
C ASN A 101 12.84 12.63 -3.34
N LEU A 102 12.28 13.83 -3.53
CA LEU A 102 12.68 14.75 -4.59
C LEU A 102 14.11 15.26 -4.41
N ILE A 103 14.48 15.69 -3.19
CA ILE A 103 15.84 16.16 -2.88
C ILE A 103 16.88 15.08 -3.23
N PHE A 104 16.64 13.84 -2.78
CA PHE A 104 17.56 12.75 -3.05
C PHE A 104 17.53 12.26 -4.51
N HIS A 105 16.38 12.40 -5.20
CA HIS A 105 16.30 12.16 -6.64
C HIS A 105 17.20 13.13 -7.42
N PHE A 106 17.12 14.44 -7.15
CA PHE A 106 17.97 15.43 -7.80
C PHE A 106 19.46 15.24 -7.44
N LYS A 107 19.75 14.91 -6.18
CA LYS A 107 21.12 14.57 -5.76
C LYS A 107 21.67 13.36 -6.53
N MET A 108 20.87 12.31 -6.71
CA MET A 108 21.25 11.14 -7.50
C MET A 108 21.44 11.50 -8.97
N LYS A 109 20.57 12.33 -9.55
CA LYS A 109 20.66 12.78 -10.95
C LYS A 109 21.97 13.52 -11.20
N ASN A 110 22.38 14.39 -10.28
CA ASN A 110 23.66 15.10 -10.37
C ASN A 110 24.86 14.15 -10.21
N LEU A 111 24.77 13.20 -9.28
CA LEU A 111 25.82 12.20 -9.05
C LEU A 111 25.98 11.23 -10.23
N ARG A 112 24.92 11.00 -11.03
CA ARG A 112 24.97 10.09 -12.19
C ARG A 112 26.12 10.39 -13.14
N ALA A 113 26.44 11.67 -13.35
CA ALA A 113 27.49 12.11 -14.27
C ALA A 113 28.91 11.69 -13.84
N SER A 114 29.14 11.48 -12.54
CA SER A 114 30.44 11.07 -12.01
C SER A 114 30.56 9.56 -11.78
N LEU A 115 29.50 8.79 -12.01
CA LEU A 115 29.54 7.33 -11.89
C LEU A 115 30.13 6.69 -13.14
N PRO A 116 30.85 5.56 -13.01
CA PRO A 116 31.38 4.84 -14.15
C PRO A 116 30.28 4.52 -15.18
N SER A 117 30.55 4.86 -16.44
CA SER A 117 29.72 4.39 -17.56
C SER A 117 29.79 2.88 -17.59
N ALA A 118 28.68 2.21 -17.27
CA ALA A 118 28.60 0.76 -17.41
C ALA A 118 28.93 0.38 -18.87
N PRO A 119 29.63 -0.75 -19.09
CA PRO A 119 29.96 -1.21 -20.42
C PRO A 119 28.69 -1.33 -21.27
N THR A 120 28.82 -1.00 -22.55
CA THR A 120 27.80 -1.04 -23.61
C THR A 120 27.40 -2.48 -23.96
N VAL A 121 27.13 -3.31 -22.96
CA VAL A 121 26.43 -4.57 -23.18
C VAL A 121 25.00 -4.19 -23.55
N LYS A 122 24.63 -4.41 -24.81
CA LYS A 122 23.27 -4.12 -25.32
C LYS A 122 22.26 -4.72 -24.34
N SER A 123 21.44 -3.88 -23.73
CA SER A 123 20.32 -4.32 -22.92
C SER A 123 19.31 -4.96 -23.86
N VAL A 124 19.41 -6.27 -24.07
CA VAL A 124 18.42 -7.01 -24.85
C VAL A 124 17.15 -7.06 -24.00
N LEU A 125 16.10 -6.39 -24.46
CA LEU A 125 14.76 -6.55 -23.89
C LEU A 125 14.28 -7.96 -24.26
N ALA A 126 14.63 -8.96 -23.46
CA ALA A 126 14.11 -10.30 -23.61
C ALA A 126 12.63 -10.29 -23.21
N VAL A 127 11.74 -10.30 -24.20
CA VAL A 127 10.29 -10.44 -24.00
C VAL A 127 9.94 -11.90 -24.12
N ASP A 128 9.54 -12.52 -23.02
CA ASP A 128 8.96 -13.86 -23.05
C ASP A 128 7.49 -13.78 -23.51
N THR A 129 7.22 -14.28 -24.72
CA THR A 129 5.88 -14.34 -25.31
C THR A 129 4.96 -15.32 -24.57
N GLY A 130 5.52 -16.24 -23.78
CA GLY A 130 4.81 -17.20 -22.94
C GLY A 130 4.47 -16.67 -21.54
N PHE A 131 4.93 -15.48 -21.13
CA PHE A 131 4.78 -14.98 -19.76
C PHE A 131 3.32 -14.95 -19.28
N ARG A 132 2.38 -14.60 -20.16
CA ARG A 132 0.94 -14.58 -19.84
C ARG A 132 0.30 -15.96 -19.72
N ARG A 133 0.97 -17.03 -20.16
CA ARG A 133 0.55 -18.42 -19.95
C ARG A 133 0.84 -18.89 -18.52
N ASN A 134 1.73 -18.22 -17.80
CA ASN A 134 1.98 -18.50 -16.38
C ASN A 134 0.79 -18.08 -15.52
N LYS A 135 0.57 -18.80 -14.41
CA LYS A 135 -0.40 -18.40 -13.38
C LYS A 135 0.18 -17.24 -12.55
N LEU A 136 0.05 -16.02 -13.08
CA LEU A 136 0.62 -14.79 -12.51
C LEU A 136 -0.06 -14.36 -11.19
N ILE A 137 -1.36 -14.64 -11.06
CA ILE A 137 -2.16 -14.30 -9.88
C ILE A 137 -2.95 -15.52 -9.41
N LEU A 138 -3.49 -15.45 -8.20
CA LEU A 138 -4.53 -16.37 -7.77
C LEU A 138 -5.84 -16.02 -8.48
N SER A 139 -6.68 -17.04 -8.66
CA SER A 139 -7.94 -16.90 -9.38
C SER A 139 -8.88 -15.90 -8.70
N HIS A 140 -9.59 -15.10 -9.51
CA HIS A 140 -10.62 -14.18 -9.01
C HIS A 140 -11.78 -14.92 -8.32
N TYR A 141 -11.97 -16.22 -8.56
CA TYR A 141 -13.01 -17.01 -7.89
C TYR A 141 -12.85 -17.08 -6.37
N TRP A 142 -11.67 -16.81 -5.81
CA TRP A 142 -11.50 -16.70 -4.35
C TRP A 142 -12.34 -15.56 -3.72
N PHE A 143 -12.72 -14.55 -4.51
CA PHE A 143 -13.63 -13.50 -4.05
C PHE A 143 -15.08 -13.98 -3.89
N LEU A 144 -15.46 -15.17 -4.39
CA LEU A 144 -16.78 -15.75 -4.10
C LEU A 144 -16.97 -16.05 -2.61
N ILE A 145 -15.90 -16.39 -1.89
CA ILE A 145 -15.94 -16.57 -0.43
C ILE A 145 -16.30 -15.25 0.25
N HIS A 146 -15.80 -14.12 -0.26
CA HIS A 146 -16.14 -12.80 0.26
C HIS A 146 -17.63 -12.52 0.03
N GLY A 147 -18.11 -12.74 -1.21
CA GLY A 147 -19.52 -12.57 -1.56
C GLY A 147 -20.44 -13.42 -0.70
N THR A 148 -20.04 -14.65 -0.37
CA THR A 148 -20.81 -15.54 0.51
C THR A 148 -20.96 -14.94 1.91
N VAL A 149 -19.88 -14.41 2.49
CA VAL A 149 -19.92 -13.76 3.81
C VAL A 149 -20.76 -12.49 3.77
N ILE A 150 -20.64 -11.67 2.71
CA ILE A 150 -21.46 -10.45 2.54
C ILE A 150 -22.95 -10.79 2.52
N VAL A 151 -23.34 -11.81 1.74
CA VAL A 151 -24.74 -12.26 1.68
C VAL A 151 -25.19 -12.82 3.02
N ALA A 152 -24.36 -13.60 3.71
CA ALA A 152 -24.67 -14.13 5.04
C ALA A 152 -24.90 -13.01 6.06
N SER A 153 -24.02 -12.00 6.10
CA SER A 153 -24.14 -10.85 7.00
C SER A 153 -25.35 -9.99 6.65
N MET A 154 -25.66 -9.81 5.36
CA MET A 154 -26.89 -9.17 4.91
C MET A 154 -28.15 -9.89 5.39
N LEU A 155 -28.22 -11.20 5.17
CA LEU A 155 -29.37 -12.00 5.58
C LEU A 155 -29.53 -12.00 7.09
N LEU A 156 -28.44 -12.14 7.85
CA LEU A 156 -28.45 -12.12 9.30
C LEU A 156 -29.15 -10.88 9.85
N VAL A 157 -28.79 -9.71 9.32
CA VAL A 157 -29.28 -8.43 9.80
C VAL A 157 -30.72 -8.16 9.32
N LEU A 158 -31.06 -8.53 8.08
CA LEU A 158 -32.42 -8.40 7.56
C LEU A 158 -33.43 -9.31 8.30
N LEU A 159 -33.04 -10.56 8.56
CA LEU A 159 -33.87 -11.52 9.29
C LEU A 159 -34.09 -11.13 10.76
N ASN A 160 -33.21 -10.29 11.32
CA ASN A 160 -33.29 -9.82 12.69
C ASN A 160 -33.55 -8.31 12.79
N TYR A 161 -34.05 -7.69 11.72
CA TYR A 161 -34.20 -6.22 11.62
C TYR A 161 -35.08 -5.63 12.73
N GLU A 162 -36.11 -6.36 13.15
CA GLU A 162 -37.01 -5.95 14.23
C GLU A 162 -36.30 -5.86 15.58
N LYS A 163 -35.35 -6.77 15.85
CA LYS A 163 -34.57 -6.84 17.10
C LYS A 163 -33.52 -5.74 17.22
N LEU A 164 -33.16 -5.09 16.11
CA LEU A 164 -32.17 -4.03 16.12
C LEU A 164 -32.67 -2.81 16.92
N PRO A 165 -31.77 -2.16 17.69
CA PRO A 165 -32.11 -0.98 18.46
C PRO A 165 -32.59 0.17 17.56
N ALA A 166 -33.43 1.06 18.10
CA ALA A 166 -33.95 2.22 17.37
C ALA A 166 -32.85 3.21 16.96
N THR A 167 -31.74 3.23 17.71
CA THR A 167 -30.56 4.06 17.45
C THR A 167 -29.34 3.15 17.30
N ILE A 168 -28.56 3.37 16.24
CA ILE A 168 -27.39 2.57 15.89
C ILE A 168 -26.13 3.42 16.06
N ALA A 169 -25.17 2.90 16.83
CA ALA A 169 -23.86 3.52 16.98
C ALA A 169 -23.02 3.32 15.71
N LEU A 170 -22.47 4.41 15.17
CA LEU A 170 -21.72 4.41 13.91
C LEU A 170 -20.22 4.61 14.11
N LYS A 171 -19.85 5.42 15.11
CA LYS A 171 -18.46 5.76 15.40
C LYS A 171 -18.20 5.70 16.89
N PHE A 172 -17.08 5.12 17.26
CA PHE A 172 -16.58 5.07 18.62
C PHE A 172 -15.28 5.87 18.74
N ASP A 173 -15.04 6.49 19.89
CA ASP A 173 -13.73 7.03 20.24
C ASP A 173 -12.77 5.90 20.70
N PHE A 174 -11.53 6.25 21.02
CA PHE A 174 -10.54 5.29 21.52
C PHE A 174 -10.83 4.79 22.95
N GLN A 175 -11.87 5.30 23.61
CA GLN A 175 -12.37 4.86 24.91
C GLN A 175 -13.61 3.97 24.76
N GLY A 176 -14.14 3.81 23.55
CA GLY A 176 -15.35 3.06 23.27
C GLY A 176 -16.65 3.83 23.50
N HIS A 177 -16.59 5.15 23.72
CA HIS A 177 -17.80 5.97 23.76
C HIS A 177 -18.32 6.23 22.36
N ILE A 178 -19.64 6.32 22.24
CA ILE A 178 -20.32 6.60 20.98
C ILE A 178 -20.10 8.08 20.65
N VAL A 179 -19.47 8.35 19.51
CA VAL A 179 -19.22 9.70 18.99
C VAL A 179 -20.27 10.10 17.95
N ASN A 180 -20.74 9.12 17.16
CA ASN A 180 -21.79 9.33 16.18
C ASN A 180 -22.78 8.17 16.20
N SER A 181 -24.06 8.49 16.00
CA SER A 181 -25.16 7.52 15.96
C SER A 181 -26.23 7.97 14.99
N ALA A 182 -26.93 7.03 14.38
CA ALA A 182 -28.04 7.31 13.48
C ALA A 182 -29.30 6.53 13.85
N THR A 183 -30.45 7.01 13.37
CA THR A 183 -31.73 6.32 13.51
C THR A 183 -31.74 5.04 12.68
N LYS A 184 -32.45 4.03 13.18
CA LYS A 184 -32.63 2.75 12.49
C LYS A 184 -33.35 2.99 11.16
N SER A 185 -32.69 2.58 10.08
CA SER A 185 -33.23 2.54 8.73
C SER A 185 -32.56 1.39 7.97
N TYR A 186 -33.15 0.90 6.88
CA TYR A 186 -32.49 -0.09 6.04
C TYR A 186 -31.14 0.41 5.51
N TRP A 187 -31.01 1.71 5.23
CA TRP A 187 -29.76 2.31 4.79
C TRP A 187 -28.68 2.23 5.87
N THR A 188 -28.97 2.69 7.08
CA THR A 188 -28.04 2.65 8.23
C THR A 188 -27.52 1.24 8.50
N VAL A 189 -28.43 0.27 8.42
CA VAL A 189 -28.19 -1.13 8.76
C VAL A 189 -27.43 -1.89 7.67
N LEU A 190 -27.69 -1.56 6.40
CA LEU A 190 -27.04 -2.20 5.24
C LEU A 190 -25.79 -1.46 4.78
N PHE A 191 -25.48 -0.28 5.33
CA PHE A 191 -24.28 0.48 4.97
C PHE A 191 -22.96 -0.32 5.10
N PRO A 192 -22.76 -1.16 6.15
CA PRO A 192 -21.60 -2.06 6.19
C PRO A 192 -21.53 -3.01 4.99
N ASN A 193 -22.66 -3.52 4.47
CA ASN A 193 -22.68 -4.38 3.28
C ASN A 193 -22.29 -3.63 2.02
N VAL A 194 -22.81 -2.41 1.86
CA VAL A 194 -22.41 -1.53 0.74
C VAL A 194 -20.89 -1.33 0.77
N THR A 195 -20.35 -1.05 1.96
CA THR A 195 -18.90 -0.88 2.15
C THR A 195 -18.12 -2.18 1.84
N GLN A 196 -18.62 -3.34 2.26
CA GLN A 196 -18.01 -4.63 1.93
C GLN A 196 -17.99 -4.90 0.41
N ILE A 197 -19.08 -4.59 -0.29
CA ILE A 197 -19.18 -4.76 -1.74
C ILE A 197 -18.17 -3.84 -2.43
N VAL A 198 -18.17 -2.55 -2.09
CA VAL A 198 -17.24 -1.56 -2.66
C VAL A 198 -15.79 -1.97 -2.41
N MET A 199 -15.45 -2.37 -1.19
CA MET A 199 -14.10 -2.85 -0.86
C MET A 199 -13.75 -4.13 -1.63
N THR A 200 -14.65 -5.10 -1.69
CA THR A 200 -14.43 -6.35 -2.44
C THR A 200 -14.17 -6.06 -3.93
N LEU A 201 -14.93 -5.14 -4.54
CA LEU A 201 -14.70 -4.69 -5.91
C LEU A 201 -13.36 -3.97 -6.06
N LEU A 202 -12.96 -3.15 -5.08
CA LEU A 202 -11.65 -2.50 -5.07
C LEU A 202 -10.50 -3.52 -4.98
N PHE A 203 -10.57 -4.51 -4.09
CA PHE A 203 -9.56 -5.56 -3.98
C PHE A 203 -9.54 -6.45 -5.24
N LEU A 204 -10.70 -6.74 -5.83
CA LEU A 204 -10.80 -7.43 -7.12
C LEU A 204 -10.11 -6.63 -8.23
N PHE A 205 -10.36 -5.32 -8.28
CA PHE A 205 -9.73 -4.40 -9.23
C PHE A 205 -8.21 -4.33 -9.02
N ILE A 206 -7.73 -4.30 -7.76
CA ILE A 206 -6.30 -4.35 -7.45
C ILE A 206 -5.70 -5.67 -7.96
N ASN A 207 -6.34 -6.81 -7.68
CA ASN A 207 -5.85 -8.11 -8.15
C ASN A 207 -5.80 -8.19 -9.70
N TRP A 208 -6.82 -7.63 -10.36
CA TRP A 208 -6.87 -7.51 -11.81
C TRP A 208 -5.77 -6.57 -12.36
N SER A 209 -5.47 -5.46 -11.68
CA SER A 209 -4.40 -4.54 -12.07
C SER A 209 -3.02 -5.20 -11.96
N ILE A 210 -2.79 -6.02 -10.92
CA ILE A 210 -1.58 -6.84 -10.77
C ILE A 210 -1.42 -7.78 -11.97
N LEU A 211 -2.49 -8.45 -12.40
CA LEU A 211 -2.48 -9.31 -13.60
C LEU A 211 -2.16 -8.52 -14.87
N ARG A 212 -2.79 -7.36 -15.06
CA ARG A 212 -2.65 -6.53 -16.27
C ARG A 212 -1.36 -5.71 -16.33
N SER A 213 -0.63 -5.60 -15.22
CA SER A 213 0.56 -4.77 -15.15
C SER A 213 1.67 -5.24 -16.09
N LYS A 214 2.40 -4.28 -16.68
CA LYS A 214 3.50 -4.53 -17.61
C LYS A 214 4.52 -5.51 -17.05
N GLN A 215 4.95 -6.47 -17.87
CA GLN A 215 6.06 -7.36 -17.55
C GLN A 215 7.37 -6.58 -17.58
N GLN A 216 8.18 -6.73 -16.55
CA GLN A 216 9.53 -6.19 -16.52
C GLN A 216 10.53 -7.33 -16.41
N THR A 217 11.34 -7.52 -17.45
CA THR A 217 12.39 -8.53 -17.51
C THR A 217 13.76 -7.87 -17.42
N TYR A 218 14.64 -8.45 -16.62
CA TYR A 218 16.02 -8.06 -16.53
C TYR A 218 16.86 -8.83 -17.56
N ALA A 219 17.66 -8.11 -18.36
CA ALA A 219 18.41 -8.69 -19.48
C ALA A 219 19.56 -9.61 -19.05
N GLY A 220 20.13 -9.41 -17.86
CA GLY A 220 21.28 -10.19 -17.40
C GLY A 220 20.93 -11.63 -16.96
N ASP A 221 19.67 -11.88 -16.60
CA ASP A 221 19.15 -13.22 -16.27
C ASP A 221 17.61 -13.25 -16.47
N PRO A 222 17.15 -13.41 -17.72
CA PRO A 222 15.73 -13.31 -18.06
C PRO A 222 14.86 -14.37 -17.37
N GLU A 223 15.32 -15.62 -17.28
CA GLU A 223 14.56 -16.72 -16.68
C GLU A 223 14.30 -16.49 -15.20
N ARG A 224 15.35 -16.11 -14.45
CA ARG A 224 15.20 -15.77 -13.05
C ARG A 224 14.29 -14.57 -12.85
N SER A 225 14.43 -13.54 -13.69
CA SER A 225 13.61 -12.32 -13.62
C SER A 225 12.12 -12.63 -13.81
N ILE A 226 11.77 -13.49 -14.77
CA ILE A 226 10.40 -13.95 -15.03
C ILE A 226 9.84 -14.72 -13.82
N ARG A 227 10.64 -15.64 -13.26
CA ARG A 227 10.23 -16.42 -12.08
C ARG A 227 9.99 -15.52 -10.87
N GLN A 228 10.89 -14.57 -10.61
CA GLN A 228 10.75 -13.60 -9.51
C GLN A 228 9.50 -12.73 -9.69
N ASN A 229 9.26 -12.23 -10.90
CA ASN A 229 8.10 -11.39 -11.20
C ASN A 229 6.78 -12.16 -11.01
N THR A 230 6.73 -13.41 -11.46
CA THR A 230 5.57 -14.29 -11.29
C THR A 230 5.26 -14.53 -9.81
N LEU A 231 6.29 -14.83 -9.00
CA LEU A 231 6.12 -15.03 -7.56
C LEU A 231 5.75 -13.74 -6.83
N PHE A 232 6.31 -12.60 -7.24
CA PHE A 232 5.94 -11.28 -6.71
C PHE A 232 4.45 -11.00 -6.91
N ARG A 233 3.93 -11.15 -8.14
CA ARG A 233 2.51 -10.98 -8.45
C ARG A 233 1.63 -11.95 -7.67
N ARG A 234 2.02 -13.22 -7.56
CA ARG A 234 1.24 -14.24 -6.84
C ARG A 234 1.18 -13.98 -5.34
N ARG A 235 2.27 -13.54 -4.72
CA ARG A 235 2.31 -13.17 -3.29
C ARG A 235 1.44 -11.95 -2.99
N TRP A 236 1.51 -10.91 -3.83
CA TRP A 236 0.66 -9.73 -3.67
C TRP A 236 -0.81 -10.01 -3.99
N SER A 237 -1.10 -10.90 -4.94
CA SER A 237 -2.45 -11.40 -5.20
C SER A 237 -3.04 -12.12 -3.98
N LEU A 238 -2.26 -13.00 -3.34
CA LEU A 238 -2.67 -13.65 -2.10
C LEU A 238 -2.91 -12.64 -0.98
N TYR A 239 -2.02 -11.67 -0.82
CA TYR A 239 -2.20 -10.56 0.13
C TYR A 239 -3.51 -9.81 -0.12
N THR A 240 -3.79 -9.43 -1.36
CA THR A 240 -5.02 -8.72 -1.76
C THR A 240 -6.27 -9.54 -1.42
N ILE A 241 -6.27 -10.85 -1.65
CA ILE A 241 -7.40 -11.74 -1.32
C ILE A 241 -7.58 -11.86 0.20
N LEU A 242 -6.51 -12.14 0.96
CA LEU A 242 -6.60 -12.37 2.40
C LEU A 242 -6.96 -11.10 3.16
N THR A 243 -6.39 -9.95 2.78
CA THR A 243 -6.69 -8.66 3.42
C THR A 243 -8.08 -8.16 3.04
N GLY A 244 -8.52 -8.35 1.79
CA GLY A 244 -9.91 -8.11 1.40
C GLY A 244 -10.89 -8.92 2.25
N PHE A 245 -10.59 -10.20 2.49
CA PHE A 245 -11.44 -11.07 3.29
C PHE A 245 -11.49 -10.63 4.76
N ALA A 246 -10.33 -10.29 5.32
CA ALA A 246 -10.21 -9.76 6.68
C ALA A 246 -11.04 -8.48 6.86
N MET A 247 -11.06 -7.59 5.86
CA MET A 247 -11.91 -6.39 5.88
C MET A 247 -13.41 -6.75 5.83
N VAL A 248 -13.81 -7.71 5.00
CA VAL A 248 -15.22 -8.17 4.96
C VAL A 248 -15.66 -8.73 6.31
N LEU A 249 -14.79 -9.50 6.99
CA LEU A 249 -15.05 -10.00 8.33
C LEU A 249 -15.17 -8.85 9.35
N LEU A 250 -14.33 -7.82 9.27
CA LEU A 250 -14.43 -6.67 10.16
C LEU A 250 -15.78 -5.95 10.05
N PHE A 251 -16.27 -5.72 8.83
CA PHE A 251 -17.59 -5.11 8.62
C PHE A 251 -18.74 -6.04 9.02
N SER A 252 -18.55 -7.36 8.89
CA SER A 252 -19.52 -8.35 9.38
C SER A 252 -19.59 -8.36 10.91
N PHE A 253 -18.44 -8.19 11.57
CA PHE A 253 -18.35 -8.03 13.01
C PHE A 253 -19.07 -6.77 13.50
N ILE A 254 -18.95 -5.65 12.79
CA ILE A 254 -19.73 -4.43 13.09
C ILE A 254 -21.24 -4.73 13.08
N GLN A 255 -21.73 -5.48 12.10
CA GLN A 255 -23.14 -5.87 12.02
C GLN A 255 -23.57 -6.85 13.11
N LEU A 256 -22.70 -7.79 13.50
CA LEU A 256 -22.93 -8.64 14.66
C LEU A 256 -23.07 -7.82 15.93
N ASN A 257 -22.22 -6.81 16.12
CA ASN A 257 -22.30 -5.91 17.27
C ASN A 257 -23.59 -5.06 17.29
N MET A 258 -24.18 -4.75 16.13
CA MET A 258 -25.49 -4.07 16.06
C MET A 258 -26.63 -4.95 16.63
N LEU A 259 -26.53 -6.27 16.47
CA LEU A 259 -27.53 -7.24 16.96
C LEU A 259 -27.27 -7.67 18.40
N TYR A 260 -26.00 -7.91 18.71
CA TYR A 260 -25.52 -8.39 20.00
C TYR A 260 -24.40 -7.45 20.45
N PRO A 261 -24.74 -6.34 21.15
CA PRO A 261 -23.74 -5.43 21.67
C PRO A 261 -22.72 -6.19 22.51
N MET A 262 -21.46 -6.15 22.07
CA MET A 262 -20.33 -6.80 22.72
C MET A 262 -19.65 -5.83 23.69
N ASP A 263 -18.87 -6.36 24.62
CA ASP A 263 -18.03 -5.56 25.50
C ASP A 263 -17.05 -4.68 24.70
N THR A 264 -16.82 -3.47 25.20
CA THR A 264 -15.93 -2.48 24.59
C THR A 264 -14.53 -3.04 24.31
N ASP A 265 -14.01 -3.87 25.22
CA ASP A 265 -12.68 -4.48 25.08
C ASP A 265 -12.61 -5.43 23.87
N VAL A 266 -13.66 -6.21 23.62
CA VAL A 266 -13.76 -7.11 22.46
C VAL A 266 -13.84 -6.30 21.17
N MET A 267 -14.66 -5.26 21.16
CA MET A 267 -14.82 -4.40 19.99
C MET A 267 -13.51 -3.70 19.64
N LEU A 268 -12.80 -3.17 20.65
CA LEU A 268 -11.51 -2.53 20.49
C LEU A 268 -10.48 -3.53 19.94
N PHE A 269 -10.36 -4.71 20.55
CA PHE A 269 -9.42 -5.74 20.12
C PHE A 269 -9.60 -6.13 18.65
N VAL A 270 -10.84 -6.44 18.23
CA VAL A 270 -11.15 -6.83 16.85
C VAL A 270 -10.89 -5.68 15.87
N SER A 271 -11.25 -4.45 16.24
CA SER A 271 -11.05 -3.25 15.42
C SER A 271 -9.57 -2.95 15.16
N ILE A 272 -8.68 -3.35 16.06
CA ILE A 272 -7.22 -3.18 15.92
C ILE A 272 -6.59 -4.37 15.20
N LEU A 273 -7.02 -5.59 15.52
CA LEU A 273 -6.42 -6.82 15.04
C LEU A 273 -6.31 -6.84 13.51
N ILE A 274 -7.39 -6.44 12.83
CA ILE A 274 -7.46 -6.50 11.36
C ILE A 274 -6.53 -5.48 10.69
N PRO A 275 -6.56 -4.15 10.99
CA PRO A 275 -5.58 -3.21 10.45
C PRO A 275 -4.13 -3.60 10.72
N VAL A 276 -3.83 -4.08 11.93
CA VAL A 276 -2.47 -4.50 12.30
C VAL A 276 -2.04 -5.69 11.48
N PHE A 277 -2.90 -6.69 11.31
CA PHE A 277 -2.66 -7.81 10.41
C PHE A 277 -2.36 -7.34 8.98
N VAL A 278 -3.17 -6.43 8.42
CA VAL A 278 -2.97 -5.90 7.07
C VAL A 278 -1.60 -5.22 6.95
N VAL A 279 -1.27 -4.32 7.88
CA VAL A 279 -0.01 -3.56 7.87
C VAL A 279 1.20 -4.46 8.04
N LEU A 280 1.19 -5.35 9.05
CA LEU A 280 2.31 -6.25 9.30
C LEU A 280 2.51 -7.23 8.15
N PHE A 281 1.43 -7.77 7.57
CA PHE A 281 1.53 -8.66 6.42
C PHE A 281 2.13 -7.94 5.21
N ALA A 282 1.73 -6.69 4.95
CA ALA A 282 2.32 -5.87 3.89
C ALA A 282 3.81 -5.62 4.10
N VAL A 283 4.21 -5.27 5.32
CA VAL A 283 5.61 -5.04 5.70
C VAL A 283 6.43 -6.34 5.53
N ILE A 284 5.95 -7.45 6.06
CA ILE A 284 6.63 -8.75 5.94
C ILE A 284 6.81 -9.13 4.46
N LEU A 285 5.79 -8.97 3.63
CA LEU A 285 5.88 -9.23 2.19
C LEU A 285 6.84 -8.27 1.48
N ALA A 286 6.79 -6.99 1.82
CA ALA A 286 7.70 -5.99 1.29
C ALA A 286 9.16 -6.34 1.58
N PHE A 287 9.46 -6.74 2.83
CA PHE A 287 10.81 -7.11 3.24
C PHE A 287 11.27 -8.45 2.67
N ASN A 288 10.42 -9.48 2.65
CA ASN A 288 10.77 -10.81 2.16
C ASN A 288 10.86 -10.89 0.62
N THR A 289 9.96 -10.18 -0.08
CA THR A 289 9.82 -10.30 -1.54
C THR A 289 10.62 -9.23 -2.29
N GLY A 290 10.65 -8.00 -1.77
CA GLY A 290 11.21 -6.84 -2.46
C GLY A 290 10.43 -6.46 -3.72
N GLN A 291 10.76 -5.31 -4.31
CA GLN A 291 10.10 -4.85 -5.53
C GLN A 291 10.41 -5.77 -6.73
N GLY A 292 9.38 -6.22 -7.44
CA GLY A 292 9.50 -7.17 -8.56
C GLY A 292 10.05 -8.55 -8.20
N GLY A 293 10.10 -8.92 -6.91
CA GLY A 293 10.64 -10.20 -6.47
C GLY A 293 12.17 -10.24 -6.35
N SER A 294 12.84 -9.08 -6.34
CA SER A 294 14.31 -8.94 -6.32
C SER A 294 15.01 -9.69 -5.17
N ARG A 295 14.30 -10.02 -4.10
CA ARG A 295 14.85 -10.75 -2.94
C ARG A 295 14.58 -12.26 -2.97
N ILE A 296 13.77 -12.75 -3.90
CA ILE A 296 13.48 -14.17 -4.04
C ILE A 296 14.68 -14.86 -4.73
N GLY A 297 15.19 -15.95 -4.15
CA GLY A 297 16.25 -16.75 -4.77
C GLY A 297 17.59 -16.02 -4.92
N ARG A 298 17.85 -15.03 -4.06
CA ARG A 298 19.09 -14.26 -4.07
C ARG A 298 20.23 -15.04 -3.42
N SER A 299 21.33 -15.23 -4.15
CA SER A 299 22.64 -15.50 -3.53
C SER A 299 23.12 -14.23 -2.83
N LYS A 300 23.28 -14.27 -1.51
CA LYS A 300 23.73 -13.11 -0.71
C LYS A 300 25.21 -12.78 -0.94
N THR A 301 25.98 -13.69 -1.55
CA THR A 301 27.45 -13.65 -1.63
C THR A 301 27.99 -13.49 -3.06
N GLY A 302 27.13 -13.47 -4.08
CA GLY A 302 27.56 -13.31 -5.48
C GLY A 302 27.82 -11.84 -5.88
N PRO A 303 28.78 -11.58 -6.78
CA PRO A 303 28.96 -10.26 -7.38
C PRO A 303 27.65 -9.79 -8.06
N GLY A 304 27.33 -8.51 -7.91
CA GLY A 304 26.15 -7.92 -8.56
C GLY A 304 26.34 -7.89 -10.08
N SER A 305 25.27 -7.97 -10.85
CA SER A 305 25.39 -7.89 -12.30
C SER A 305 25.77 -6.49 -12.76
N ASN A 306 26.71 -6.41 -13.71
CA ASN A 306 27.14 -5.16 -14.33
C ASN A 306 26.22 -4.71 -15.47
N VAL A 307 25.27 -5.57 -15.88
CA VAL A 307 24.30 -5.25 -16.93
C VAL A 307 23.31 -4.20 -16.41
N LYS A 308 23.25 -3.04 -17.07
CA LYS A 308 22.21 -2.05 -16.77
C LYS A 308 20.85 -2.50 -17.31
N PRO A 309 19.75 -2.24 -16.59
CA PRO A 309 18.41 -2.40 -17.15
C PRO A 309 18.24 -1.46 -18.36
N VAL A 310 17.24 -1.75 -19.19
CA VAL A 310 16.83 -0.85 -20.29
C VAL A 310 16.61 0.55 -19.73
N ASN A 311 17.29 1.54 -20.30
CA ASN A 311 17.19 2.92 -19.86
C ASN A 311 15.84 3.51 -20.30
N ASP A 312 14.88 3.53 -19.38
CA ASP A 312 13.56 4.16 -19.56
C ASP A 312 13.41 5.42 -18.70
N ASP A 313 14.51 5.97 -18.19
CA ASP A 313 14.55 7.09 -17.22
C ASP A 313 13.76 8.31 -17.70
N ASP A 314 13.76 8.59 -19.00
CA ASP A 314 13.06 9.73 -19.59
C ASP A 314 11.53 9.65 -19.42
N ASN A 315 11.00 8.44 -19.25
CA ASN A 315 9.59 8.19 -19.00
C ASN A 315 9.22 8.28 -17.51
N TRP A 316 10.19 8.43 -16.60
CA TRP A 316 9.96 8.51 -15.16
C TRP A 316 10.19 9.93 -14.63
N LYS A 317 9.13 10.75 -14.67
CA LYS A 317 9.16 12.12 -14.20
C LYS A 317 9.33 12.15 -12.68
N LEU A 318 10.26 13.01 -12.22
CA LEU A 318 10.61 13.16 -10.80
C LEU A 318 11.00 11.84 -10.10
N GLY A 319 11.46 10.84 -10.88
CA GLY A 319 11.88 9.53 -10.37
C GLY A 319 10.76 8.61 -9.89
N SER A 320 9.48 9.01 -10.03
CA SER A 320 8.33 8.29 -9.46
C SER A 320 7.08 8.25 -10.36
N ILE A 321 6.85 9.25 -11.20
CA ILE A 321 5.65 9.36 -12.05
C ILE A 321 5.97 8.77 -13.43
N TYR A 322 5.29 7.69 -13.81
CA TYR A 322 5.47 7.09 -15.12
C TYR A 322 4.60 7.79 -16.17
N PHE A 323 5.23 8.23 -17.26
CA PHE A 323 4.58 8.93 -18.36
C PHE A 323 5.21 8.48 -19.68
N ASN A 324 4.56 7.53 -20.37
CA ASN A 324 4.99 7.07 -21.68
C ASN A 324 3.78 6.88 -22.63
N PRO A 325 3.53 7.82 -23.56
CA PRO A 325 2.44 7.70 -24.53
C PRO A 325 2.55 6.49 -25.47
N GLN A 326 3.77 5.95 -25.66
CA GLN A 326 4.03 4.82 -26.54
C GLN A 326 3.83 3.47 -25.83
N ASP A 327 3.65 3.45 -24.51
CA ASP A 327 3.37 2.23 -23.74
C ASP A 327 1.86 2.04 -23.58
N PRO A 328 1.25 1.01 -24.19
CA PRO A 328 -0.19 0.75 -24.06
C PRO A 328 -0.59 0.22 -22.68
N SER A 329 0.39 -0.08 -21.80
CA SER A 329 0.12 -0.60 -20.46
C SER A 329 -0.45 0.48 -19.55
N ILE A 330 -1.63 0.22 -18.98
CA ILE A 330 -2.24 1.11 -17.98
C ILE A 330 -1.47 1.03 -16.65
N PHE A 331 -1.11 -0.18 -16.22
CA PHE A 331 -0.41 -0.42 -14.95
C PHE A 331 1.03 -0.83 -15.19
N VAL A 332 1.94 -0.28 -14.40
CA VAL A 332 3.36 -0.59 -14.42
C VAL A 332 3.87 -0.76 -13.00
N GLU A 333 4.94 -1.53 -12.80
CA GLU A 333 5.57 -1.61 -11.49
C GLU A 333 6.19 -0.27 -11.10
N LYS A 334 6.06 0.12 -9.84
CA LYS A 334 6.70 1.33 -9.31
C LYS A 334 8.20 1.27 -9.51
N ARG A 335 8.78 2.39 -9.91
CA ARG A 335 10.22 2.56 -10.01
C ARG A 335 10.91 2.68 -8.66
N SER A 336 10.31 3.45 -7.76
CA SER A 336 10.80 3.65 -6.40
C SER A 336 9.75 3.15 -5.42
N GLY A 337 10.17 2.38 -4.42
CA GLY A 337 9.31 1.68 -3.47
C GLY A 337 8.79 0.34 -3.99
N ILE A 338 7.65 -0.11 -3.42
CA ILE A 338 7.05 -1.40 -3.73
C ILE A 338 5.62 -1.24 -4.27
N GLY A 339 5.28 -2.08 -5.25
CA GLY A 339 3.93 -2.23 -5.82
C GLY A 339 3.84 -1.69 -7.24
N TRP A 340 2.64 -1.25 -7.60
CA TRP A 340 2.28 -0.80 -8.94
C TRP A 340 1.84 0.67 -8.95
N THR A 341 2.00 1.29 -10.10
CA THR A 341 1.52 2.62 -10.43
C THR A 341 0.88 2.59 -11.82
N MET A 342 0.40 3.73 -12.27
CA MET A 342 -0.29 3.88 -13.54
C MET A 342 0.61 4.63 -14.53
N ASN A 343 0.41 4.37 -15.81
CA ASN A 343 0.93 5.21 -16.87
C ASN A 343 0.05 6.45 -17.02
N PHE A 344 0.52 7.60 -16.53
CA PHE A 344 -0.24 8.86 -16.55
C PHE A 344 -0.35 9.47 -17.95
N ALA A 345 0.34 8.91 -18.95
CA ALA A 345 0.10 9.25 -20.35
C ALA A 345 -1.14 8.56 -20.94
N HIS A 346 -1.67 7.53 -20.28
CA HIS A 346 -2.80 6.75 -20.79
C HIS A 346 -4.15 7.34 -20.30
N PRO A 347 -5.09 7.72 -21.18
CA PRO A 347 -6.36 8.36 -20.78
C PRO A 347 -7.19 7.54 -19.79
N ALA A 348 -7.26 6.21 -19.98
CA ALA A 348 -7.96 5.32 -19.04
C ALA A 348 -7.43 5.43 -17.60
N GLY A 349 -6.16 5.81 -17.40
CA GLY A 349 -5.62 6.04 -16.07
C GLY A 349 -6.31 7.20 -15.34
N TRP A 350 -6.61 8.29 -16.05
CA TRP A 350 -7.33 9.43 -15.48
C TRP A 350 -8.80 9.12 -15.20
N ILE A 351 -9.44 8.31 -16.04
CA ILE A 351 -10.81 7.84 -15.81
C ILE A 351 -10.87 7.00 -14.52
N ILE A 352 -9.94 6.07 -14.35
CA ILE A 352 -9.83 5.25 -13.14
C ILE A 352 -9.60 6.13 -11.91
N LEU A 353 -8.64 7.07 -11.97
CA LEU A 353 -8.34 7.98 -10.86
C LEU A 353 -9.55 8.83 -10.49
N GLY A 354 -10.22 9.43 -11.48
CA GLY A 354 -11.42 10.22 -11.30
C GLY A 354 -12.56 9.40 -10.70
N GLY A 355 -12.76 8.16 -11.18
CA GLY A 355 -13.76 7.25 -10.61
C GLY A 355 -13.50 6.90 -9.14
N ILE A 356 -12.24 6.63 -8.78
CA ILE A 356 -11.84 6.40 -7.37
C ILE A 356 -12.11 7.66 -6.53
N LEU A 357 -11.74 8.84 -7.03
CA LEU A 357 -11.96 10.09 -6.31
C LEU A 357 -13.44 10.38 -6.11
N ILE A 358 -14.27 10.17 -7.14
CA ILE A 358 -15.73 10.29 -7.04
C ILE A 358 -16.29 9.32 -6.01
N ALA A 359 -15.85 8.07 -6.00
CA ALA A 359 -16.29 7.08 -5.01
C ALA A 359 -15.94 7.50 -3.58
N VAL A 360 -14.74 8.05 -3.36
CA VAL A 360 -14.31 8.58 -2.06
C VAL A 360 -15.17 9.78 -1.66
N VAL A 361 -15.34 10.77 -2.53
CA VAL A 361 -16.18 11.96 -2.25
C VAL A 361 -17.63 11.56 -1.99
N ALA A 362 -18.19 10.67 -2.81
CA ALA A 362 -19.52 10.13 -2.60
C ALA A 362 -19.63 9.42 -1.24
N SER A 363 -18.62 8.65 -0.82
CA SER A 363 -18.65 7.99 0.50
C SER A 363 -18.65 8.98 1.67
N LEU A 364 -18.07 10.18 1.50
CA LEU A 364 -18.08 11.24 2.51
C LEU A 364 -19.41 12.00 2.55
N ILE A 365 -20.11 12.09 1.42
CA ILE A 365 -21.42 12.75 1.32
C ILE A 365 -22.54 11.82 1.78
N PHE A 366 -22.46 10.54 1.42
CA PHE A 366 -23.45 9.51 1.73
C PHE A 366 -23.09 8.68 2.97
N SER A 367 -22.04 9.05 3.70
CA SER A 367 -21.76 8.45 5.01
C SER A 367 -22.93 8.71 5.95
N VAL A 368 -23.34 7.67 6.68
CA VAL A 368 -24.42 7.73 7.67
C VAL A 368 -24.01 8.48 8.92
#